data_AF-A0A2V8ISU8-F1
#
_entry.id   AF-A0A2V8ISU8-F1
#
_cell.length_a   1.000
_cell.length_b   1.000
_cell.length_c   1.000
_cell.angle_alpha   90.00
_cell.angle_beta   90.00
_cell.angle_gamma   90.00
#
_symmetry.space_group_name_H-M   'P 1'
#
loop_
_entity.id
_entity.type
_entity.pdbx_description
1 polymer ?
#
loop_
_entity_poly.entity_id
_entity_poly.type
_entity_poly.pdbx_seq_one_letter_code
_entity_poly.pdbx_strand_id
1 'polypeptide(L)'
;MRHATITRCDERRTLELNHEARLYGWSPLDFIGSDVYWVRSRWRWRERPEPPAAGADVKITVNTVDTGERRQVGSYSARHVIETITTDSSPGANTRPSESVEDGWHIDLPPAGCWDAGDGQAFLIGSVVRPGQAPDRMNVEFRGAGRRGFPIEETTRRRGEHEPPITTRVKLIEFSEAVLDKSLFDVPAGYRPALPRLLGRFDMTKPDTVANRLAAYWQDVTALARDFFRF
;
A
#
# COMPACT_ATOMS: atom_id res chain seq x y z
N MET A 1 6.10 -20.87 -2.65
CA MET A 1 6.93 -19.67 -2.47
C MET A 1 6.49 -18.94 -1.21
N ARG A 2 7.27 -19.06 -0.13
CA ARG A 2 7.08 -18.25 1.09
C ARG A 2 7.98 -17.02 1.00
N HIS A 3 7.36 -15.85 0.98
CA HIS A 3 8.04 -14.56 1.02
C HIS A 3 7.76 -13.87 2.35
N ALA A 4 8.76 -13.17 2.86
CA ALA A 4 8.61 -12.26 3.99
C ALA A 4 9.33 -10.96 3.69
N THR A 5 8.87 -9.90 4.34
CA THR A 5 9.39 -8.56 4.17
C THR A 5 9.82 -8.03 5.53
N ILE A 6 11.03 -7.49 5.61
CA ILE A 6 11.54 -6.85 6.82
C ILE A 6 11.82 -5.39 6.49
N THR A 7 11.20 -4.48 7.23
CA THR A 7 11.36 -3.05 7.02
C THR A 7 12.35 -2.46 8.03
N ARG A 8 13.40 -1.80 7.54
CA ARG A 8 14.46 -1.20 8.35
C ARG A 8 14.46 0.32 8.20
N CYS A 9 13.85 0.99 9.19
CA CYS A 9 13.64 2.45 9.15
C CYS A 9 14.93 3.24 9.28
N ASP A 10 15.82 2.79 10.15
CA ASP A 10 17.17 3.31 10.40
C ASP A 10 17.99 3.41 9.11
N GLU A 11 17.84 2.42 8.22
CA GLU A 11 18.59 2.31 6.97
C GLU A 11 17.78 2.72 5.74
N ARG A 12 16.53 3.16 5.92
CA ARG A 12 15.60 3.51 4.84
C ARG A 12 15.55 2.45 3.73
N ARG A 13 15.46 1.18 4.11
CA ARG A 13 15.32 0.08 3.16
C ARG A 13 14.35 -1.00 3.63
N THR A 14 13.87 -1.76 2.68
CA THR A 14 13.06 -2.95 2.88
C THR A 14 13.82 -4.16 2.36
N LEU A 15 13.92 -5.21 3.16
CA LEU A 15 14.48 -6.49 2.76
C LEU A 15 13.35 -7.41 2.30
N GLU A 16 13.52 -8.00 1.14
CA GLU A 16 12.63 -9.05 0.64
C GLU A 16 13.33 -10.39 0.83
N LEU A 17 12.66 -11.34 1.47
CA LEU A 17 13.19 -12.67 1.78
C LEU A 17 12.44 -13.73 0.97
N ASN A 18 13.18 -14.59 0.28
CA ASN A 18 12.67 -15.85 -0.24
C ASN A 18 13.13 -16.99 0.66
N HIS A 19 12.19 -17.57 1.42
CA HIS A 19 12.50 -18.63 2.38
C HIS A 19 12.94 -19.95 1.72
N GLU A 20 12.41 -20.26 0.53
CA GLU A 20 12.71 -21.52 -0.17
C GLU A 20 14.13 -21.49 -0.74
N ALA A 21 14.52 -20.36 -1.37
CA ALA A 21 15.85 -20.20 -1.93
C ALA A 21 16.91 -19.75 -0.91
N ARG A 22 16.48 -19.33 0.31
CA ARG A 22 17.31 -18.63 1.30
C ARG A 22 18.04 -17.45 0.68
N LEU A 23 17.29 -16.65 -0.08
CA LEU A 23 17.81 -15.47 -0.76
C LEU A 23 17.17 -14.21 -0.19
N TYR A 24 17.94 -13.13 -0.15
CA TYR A 24 17.42 -11.82 0.18
C TYR A 24 17.76 -10.78 -0.88
N GLY A 25 16.80 -9.92 -1.18
CA GLY A 25 17.00 -8.68 -1.92
C GLY A 25 16.73 -7.49 -1.01
N TRP A 26 17.03 -6.29 -1.49
CA TRP A 26 16.63 -5.07 -0.79
C TRP A 26 16.06 -4.05 -1.78
N SER A 27 15.19 -3.19 -1.28
CA SER A 27 14.73 -2.01 -2.02
C SER A 27 14.84 -0.79 -1.10
N PRO A 28 15.14 0.40 -1.63
CA PRO A 28 15.00 1.63 -0.85
C PRO A 28 13.57 1.76 -0.33
N LEU A 29 13.41 2.36 0.84
CA LEU A 29 12.13 2.86 1.32
C LEU A 29 11.83 4.17 0.58
N ASP A 30 11.40 4.03 -0.66
CA ASP A 30 10.88 5.11 -1.47
C ASP A 30 9.37 5.23 -1.23
N PHE A 31 8.89 6.47 -1.07
CA PHE A 31 7.49 6.79 -0.80
C PHE A 31 6.59 6.17 -1.88
N ILE A 32 5.39 5.69 -1.50
CA ILE A 32 4.31 5.26 -2.43
C ILE A 32 3.81 6.50 -3.20
N GLY A 33 4.64 6.99 -4.11
CA GLY A 33 4.47 8.24 -4.83
C GLY A 33 5.71 8.69 -5.59
N SER A 34 6.91 8.16 -5.34
CA SER A 34 8.05 8.39 -6.25
C SER A 34 8.06 7.36 -7.39
N ASP A 35 7.76 6.09 -7.13
CA ASP A 35 7.88 5.05 -8.16
C ASP A 35 6.72 5.05 -9.17
N VAL A 36 5.58 5.65 -8.83
CA VAL A 36 4.49 5.91 -9.79
C VAL A 36 4.84 7.06 -10.75
N TYR A 37 5.80 7.92 -10.40
CA TYR A 37 6.22 9.06 -11.22
C TYR A 37 7.57 8.87 -11.92
N TRP A 38 8.49 8.03 -11.41
CA TRP A 38 9.81 7.82 -12.05
C TRP A 38 9.82 6.80 -13.20
N VAL A 39 8.86 5.87 -13.27
CA VAL A 39 8.74 4.95 -14.42
C VAL A 39 8.27 5.69 -15.69
N ARG A 40 7.63 6.86 -15.56
CA ARG A 40 7.24 7.71 -16.71
C ARG A 40 8.36 8.64 -17.19
N SER A 41 9.37 8.93 -16.37
CA SER A 41 10.38 9.95 -16.70
C SER A 41 11.62 9.45 -17.41
N ARG A 42 11.86 8.13 -17.46
CA ARG A 42 13.05 7.57 -18.16
C ARG A 42 12.82 7.25 -19.64
N TRP A 43 11.59 7.47 -20.14
CA TRP A 43 11.21 7.38 -21.55
C TRP A 43 10.63 8.71 -22.05
N ARG A 44 11.30 9.83 -21.75
CA ARG A 44 11.05 11.08 -22.47
C ARG A 44 11.70 10.95 -23.85
N TRP A 45 10.95 10.49 -24.86
CA TRP A 45 11.05 10.84 -26.31
C TRP A 45 10.05 10.02 -27.15
N ARG A 46 8.88 9.69 -26.62
CA ARG A 46 7.71 9.35 -27.43
C ARG A 46 6.56 10.21 -26.97
N GLU A 47 5.84 10.74 -27.95
CA GLU A 47 4.66 11.59 -27.83
C GLU A 47 3.87 11.27 -26.57
N ARG A 48 3.51 12.30 -25.80
CA ARG A 48 2.52 12.16 -24.73
C ARG A 48 1.31 11.46 -25.35
N PRO A 49 0.96 10.22 -24.95
CA PRO A 49 -0.37 9.73 -25.21
C PRO A 49 -1.30 10.77 -24.57
N GLU A 50 -2.29 11.25 -25.31
CA GLU A 50 -3.37 12.01 -24.70
C GLU A 50 -3.84 11.22 -23.46
N PRO A 51 -4.08 11.90 -22.32
CA PRO A 51 -4.62 11.19 -21.16
C PRO A 51 -5.88 10.46 -21.64
N PRO A 52 -5.98 9.13 -21.42
CA PRO A 52 -7.18 8.41 -21.80
C PRO A 52 -8.38 9.16 -21.23
N ALA A 53 -9.42 9.36 -22.05
CA ALA A 53 -10.62 10.07 -21.63
C ALA A 53 -11.07 9.49 -20.28
N ALA A 54 -11.01 10.30 -19.22
CA ALA A 54 -11.34 9.84 -17.88
C ALA A 54 -12.79 9.33 -17.91
N GLY A 55 -13.03 8.18 -17.25
CA GLY A 55 -14.37 7.61 -17.12
C GLY A 55 -15.30 8.51 -16.32
N ALA A 56 -16.51 8.02 -16.02
CA ALA A 56 -17.50 8.80 -15.29
C ALA A 56 -16.99 9.23 -13.90
N ASP A 57 -17.52 10.35 -13.39
CA ASP A 57 -17.14 10.91 -12.10
C ASP A 57 -17.72 10.09 -10.93
N VAL A 58 -16.87 9.84 -9.94
CA VAL A 58 -17.22 9.22 -8.66
C VAL A 58 -16.78 10.15 -7.55
N LYS A 59 -17.72 10.54 -6.68
CA LYS A 59 -17.45 11.37 -5.51
C LYS A 59 -17.44 10.50 -4.26
N ILE A 60 -16.33 10.53 -3.52
CA ILE A 60 -16.20 9.86 -2.23
C ILE A 60 -16.14 10.94 -1.15
N THR A 61 -17.08 10.90 -0.21
CA THR A 61 -17.08 11.80 0.95
C THR A 61 -16.73 10.98 2.19
N VAL A 62 -15.62 11.32 2.85
CA VAL A 62 -15.19 10.72 4.12
C VAL A 62 -15.44 11.74 5.22
N ASN A 63 -16.30 11.41 6.18
CA ASN A 63 -16.61 12.28 7.31
C ASN A 63 -16.25 11.59 8.62
N THR A 64 -15.27 12.13 9.34
CA THR A 64 -14.78 11.55 10.59
C THR A 64 -15.10 12.46 11.78
N VAL A 65 -15.84 11.93 12.74
CA VAL A 65 -16.31 12.65 13.94
C VAL A 65 -15.79 11.97 15.20
N ASP A 66 -15.08 12.72 16.03
CA ASP A 66 -14.75 12.30 17.40
C ASP A 66 -15.92 12.69 18.31
N THR A 67 -16.51 11.70 18.99
CA THR A 67 -17.69 11.89 19.86
C THR A 67 -17.36 12.60 21.18
N GLY A 68 -16.07 12.73 21.51
CA GLY A 68 -15.60 13.25 22.80
C GLY A 68 -15.55 12.19 23.90
N GLU A 69 -16.10 10.99 23.69
CA GLU A 69 -16.04 9.91 24.67
C GLU A 69 -14.64 9.32 24.75
N ARG A 70 -14.20 9.00 25.97
CA ARG A 70 -12.85 8.49 26.28
C ARG A 70 -12.93 7.28 27.19
N ARG A 71 -12.05 6.29 26.99
CA ARG A 71 -11.86 5.16 27.91
C ARG A 71 -10.41 4.73 27.98
N GLN A 72 -9.99 4.23 29.14
CA GLN A 72 -8.61 3.78 29.36
C GLN A 72 -8.39 2.35 28.84
N VAL A 73 -7.30 2.12 28.11
CA VAL A 73 -6.85 0.81 27.66
C VAL A 73 -5.35 0.69 27.88
N GLY A 74 -4.96 0.01 28.96
CA GLY A 74 -3.56 -0.04 29.40
C GLY A 74 -3.04 1.37 29.74
N SER A 75 -1.93 1.75 29.10
CA SER A 75 -1.30 3.07 29.16
C SER A 75 -1.99 4.13 28.27
N TYR A 76 -2.86 3.72 27.33
CA TYR A 76 -3.44 4.60 26.32
C TYR A 76 -4.88 5.04 26.66
N SER A 77 -5.23 6.24 26.22
CA SER A 77 -6.61 6.73 26.21
C SER A 77 -7.22 6.48 24.83
N ALA A 78 -8.23 5.62 24.76
CA ALA A 78 -8.99 5.39 23.54
C ALA A 78 -10.07 6.47 23.36
N ARG A 79 -10.27 6.91 22.12
CA ARG A 79 -11.29 7.87 21.67
C ARG A 79 -12.35 7.14 20.88
N HIS A 80 -13.62 7.48 21.10
CA HIS A 80 -14.70 6.95 20.28
C HIS A 80 -14.89 7.83 19.05
N VAL A 81 -14.67 7.23 17.88
CA VAL A 81 -14.68 7.91 16.58
C VAL A 81 -15.67 7.20 15.67
N ILE A 82 -16.49 7.99 14.98
CA ILE A 82 -17.42 7.52 13.97
C ILE A 82 -16.98 8.10 12.63
N GLU A 83 -16.71 7.22 11.68
CA GLU A 83 -16.37 7.56 10.30
C GLU A 83 -17.51 7.13 9.37
N THR A 84 -17.91 8.01 8.47
CA THR A 84 -18.90 7.71 7.43
C THR A 84 -18.29 7.96 6.07
N ILE A 85 -18.35 6.96 5.20
CA ILE A 85 -17.83 7.01 3.84
C ILE A 85 -19.02 6.83 2.90
N THR A 86 -19.30 7.85 2.10
CA THR A 86 -20.33 7.81 1.06
C THR A 86 -19.68 7.86 -0.30
N THR A 87 -20.04 6.94 -1.18
CA THR A 87 -19.60 6.89 -2.58
C THR A 87 -20.80 7.18 -3.47
N ASP A 88 -20.77 8.32 -4.15
CA ASP A 88 -21.76 8.74 -5.14
C ASP A 88 -21.18 8.54 -6.54
N SER A 89 -21.80 7.67 -7.33
CA SER A 89 -21.34 7.34 -8.68
C SER A 89 -22.23 7.98 -9.75
N SER A 90 -21.62 8.65 -10.73
CA SER A 90 -22.36 9.17 -11.89
C SER A 90 -22.79 8.04 -12.83
N PRO A 91 -23.84 8.24 -13.66
CA PRO A 91 -24.24 7.26 -14.67
C PRO A 91 -23.06 6.85 -15.57
N GLY A 92 -22.86 5.54 -15.73
CA GLY A 92 -21.76 4.99 -16.52
C GLY A 92 -20.46 4.73 -15.77
N ALA A 93 -20.39 5.03 -14.46
CA ALA A 93 -19.25 4.68 -13.61
C ALA A 93 -19.08 3.16 -13.46
N ASN A 94 -17.83 2.72 -13.37
CA ASN A 94 -17.48 1.34 -13.05
C ASN A 94 -17.81 1.02 -11.58
N THR A 95 -17.50 1.98 -10.71
CA THR A 95 -17.67 1.96 -9.25
C THR A 95 -19.14 2.13 -8.90
N ARG A 96 -19.65 1.27 -8.02
CA ARG A 96 -21.05 1.33 -7.58
C ARG A 96 -21.23 2.30 -6.41
N PRO A 97 -22.40 2.95 -6.31
CA PRO A 97 -22.76 3.69 -5.11
C PRO A 97 -22.71 2.80 -3.86
N SER A 98 -22.22 3.36 -2.76
CA SER A 98 -22.19 2.65 -1.49
C SER A 98 -22.09 3.61 -0.31
N GLU A 99 -22.49 3.11 0.85
CA GLU A 99 -22.35 3.77 2.13
C GLU A 99 -21.66 2.82 3.12
N SER A 100 -20.68 3.33 3.85
CA SER A 100 -20.00 2.64 4.95
C SER A 100 -20.04 3.50 6.19
N VAL A 101 -20.43 2.91 7.32
CA VAL A 101 -20.32 3.54 8.64
C VAL A 101 -19.41 2.69 9.51
N GLU A 102 -18.39 3.32 10.04
CA GLU A 102 -17.37 2.71 10.88
C GLU A 102 -17.44 3.38 12.25
N ASP A 103 -17.82 2.60 13.24
CA ASP A 103 -18.06 3.03 14.62
C ASP A 103 -17.10 2.25 15.50
N GLY A 104 -16.15 2.97 16.13
CA GLY A 104 -15.10 2.30 16.88
C GLY A 104 -14.34 3.14 17.87
N TRP A 105 -13.72 2.43 18.80
CA TRP A 105 -12.74 2.95 19.73
C TRP A 105 -11.36 2.85 19.12
N HIS A 106 -10.64 3.95 19.18
CA HIS A 106 -9.32 4.07 18.58
C HIS A 106 -8.32 4.65 19.55
N ILE A 107 -7.07 4.19 19.49
CA ILE A 107 -5.94 4.74 20.26
C ILE A 107 -5.01 5.49 19.32
N ASP A 108 -4.42 6.57 19.82
CA ASP A 108 -3.38 7.29 19.12
C ASP A 108 -2.03 6.64 19.46
N LEU A 109 -1.45 5.94 18.51
CA LEU A 109 -0.08 5.47 18.61
C LEU A 109 0.85 6.51 18.01
N PRO A 110 2.11 6.60 18.48
CA PRO A 110 3.15 7.30 17.74
C PRO A 110 3.19 6.79 16.29
N PRO A 111 3.62 7.62 15.32
CA PRO A 111 3.78 7.18 13.93
C PRO A 111 4.48 5.83 13.86
N ALA A 112 3.74 4.80 13.44
CA ALA A 112 4.23 3.45 13.38
C ALA A 112 4.71 3.15 11.96
N GLY A 113 5.99 2.79 11.83
CA GLY A 113 6.62 2.49 10.55
C GLY A 113 7.58 3.56 10.08
N CYS A 114 8.33 3.24 9.02
CA CYS A 114 9.40 4.09 8.48
C CYS A 114 8.89 5.24 7.61
N TRP A 115 7.63 5.63 7.80
CA TRP A 115 6.88 6.47 6.90
C TRP A 115 6.41 7.69 7.69
N ASP A 116 6.89 8.87 7.29
CA ASP A 116 6.24 10.13 7.63
C ASP A 116 5.03 10.29 6.71
N ALA A 117 4.02 9.43 6.87
CA ALA A 117 2.68 9.81 6.44
C ALA A 117 2.35 11.01 7.33
N GLY A 118 2.46 12.23 6.79
CA GLY A 118 2.09 13.44 7.55
C GLY A 118 0.70 13.32 8.16
N ASP A 119 0.22 14.32 8.88
CA ASP A 119 -1.03 14.25 9.66
C ASP A 119 -2.33 13.91 8.86
N GLY A 120 -2.24 13.67 7.55
CA GLY A 120 -3.33 13.21 6.70
C GLY A 120 -3.72 11.75 6.93
N GLN A 121 -5.03 11.50 6.96
CA GLN A 121 -5.60 10.15 6.86
C GLN A 121 -5.18 9.53 5.52
N ALA A 122 -4.49 8.39 5.56
CA ALA A 122 -4.21 7.62 4.35
C ALA A 122 -5.46 6.81 3.98
N PHE A 123 -6.16 7.24 2.93
CA PHE A 123 -7.29 6.51 2.36
C PHE A 123 -6.85 5.78 1.09
N LEU A 124 -6.86 4.44 1.11
CA LEU A 124 -6.56 3.63 -0.06
C LEU A 124 -7.78 3.58 -0.98
N ILE A 125 -7.68 4.23 -2.14
CA ILE A 125 -8.71 4.18 -3.18
C ILE A 125 -8.33 3.09 -4.17
N GLY A 126 -9.09 2.00 -4.19
CA GLY A 126 -9.02 1.01 -5.27
C GLY A 126 -9.82 1.49 -6.48
N SER A 127 -9.26 1.38 -7.69
CA SER A 127 -10.02 1.58 -8.93
C SER A 127 -10.48 0.24 -9.48
N VAL A 128 -11.78 0.13 -9.77
CA VAL A 128 -12.33 -1.00 -10.53
C VAL A 128 -12.44 -0.56 -11.99
N VAL A 129 -11.80 -1.30 -12.89
CA VAL A 129 -11.85 -1.03 -14.33
C VAL A 129 -12.44 -2.25 -15.02
N ARG A 130 -13.59 -2.10 -15.67
CA ARG A 130 -14.17 -3.18 -16.49
C ARG A 130 -13.47 -3.24 -17.85
N PRO A 131 -13.37 -4.43 -18.48
CA PRO A 131 -12.76 -4.56 -19.80
C PRO A 131 -13.40 -3.61 -20.82
N GLY A 132 -12.56 -2.81 -21.49
CA GLY A 132 -13.00 -1.85 -22.51
C GLY A 132 -13.55 -0.52 -21.98
N GLN A 133 -13.55 -0.28 -20.66
CA GLN A 133 -13.94 0.99 -20.06
C GLN A 133 -12.73 1.76 -19.53
N ALA A 134 -12.82 3.09 -19.56
CA ALA A 134 -11.84 3.94 -18.90
C ALA A 134 -12.00 3.87 -17.37
N PRO A 135 -10.92 4.03 -16.59
CA PRO A 135 -11.01 4.18 -15.14
C PRO A 135 -11.87 5.38 -14.74
N ASP A 136 -12.66 5.23 -13.68
CA ASP A 136 -13.48 6.32 -13.14
C ASP A 136 -12.63 7.50 -12.65
N ARG A 137 -13.21 8.70 -12.71
CA ARG A 137 -12.60 9.89 -12.13
C ARG A 137 -13.01 10.03 -10.66
N MET A 138 -12.10 9.62 -9.78
CA MET A 138 -12.30 9.68 -8.32
C MET A 138 -12.06 11.09 -7.80
N ASN A 139 -13.05 11.65 -7.11
CA ASN A 139 -12.94 12.92 -6.38
C ASN A 139 -13.21 12.64 -4.90
N VAL A 140 -12.20 12.81 -4.04
CA VAL A 140 -12.32 12.52 -2.61
C VAL A 140 -12.37 13.81 -1.80
N GLU A 141 -13.37 13.90 -0.93
CA GLU A 141 -13.59 15.01 -0.02
C GLU A 141 -13.52 14.50 1.42
N PHE A 142 -12.57 15.01 2.21
CA PHE A 142 -12.47 14.74 3.63
C PHE A 142 -13.18 15.83 4.43
N ARG A 143 -13.99 15.41 5.40
CA ARG A 143 -14.77 16.27 6.29
C ARG A 143 -14.56 15.84 7.75
N GLY A 144 -14.72 16.81 8.64
CA GLY A 144 -14.53 16.60 10.07
C GLY A 144 -13.07 16.74 10.51
N ALA A 145 -12.87 16.73 11.83
CA ALA A 145 -11.56 16.91 12.46
C ALA A 145 -11.08 15.65 13.19
N GLY A 146 -11.83 14.54 13.10
CA GLY A 146 -11.49 13.30 13.78
C GLY A 146 -10.28 12.62 13.14
N ARG A 147 -9.15 12.56 13.84
CA ARG A 147 -8.11 11.57 13.48
C ARG A 147 -8.64 10.19 13.86
N ARG A 148 -8.57 9.25 12.94
CA ARG A 148 -9.07 7.89 13.17
C ARG A 148 -8.21 7.16 14.21
N GLY A 149 -6.88 7.10 14.04
CA GLY A 149 -6.00 6.36 14.95
C GLY A 149 -6.05 4.85 14.70
N PHE A 150 -5.53 4.04 15.63
CA PHE A 150 -5.52 2.58 15.53
C PHE A 150 -6.77 1.98 16.19
N PRO A 151 -7.58 1.17 15.47
CA PRO A 151 -8.81 0.62 16.03
C PRO A 151 -8.50 -0.47 17.07
N ILE A 152 -9.08 -0.33 18.25
CA ILE A 152 -9.08 -1.37 19.29
C ILE A 152 -10.38 -2.15 19.31
N GLU A 153 -11.48 -1.52 18.95
CA GLU A 153 -12.79 -2.14 18.72
C GLU A 153 -13.47 -1.33 17.64
N GLU A 154 -13.91 -1.98 16.57
CA GLU A 154 -14.56 -1.29 15.46
C GLU A 154 -15.64 -2.17 14.86
N THR A 155 -16.79 -1.56 14.55
CA THR A 155 -17.85 -2.17 13.76
C THR A 155 -18.01 -1.38 12.47
N THR A 156 -17.69 -2.02 11.35
CA THR A 156 -17.94 -1.51 10.02
C THR A 156 -19.26 -2.06 9.51
N ARG A 157 -20.16 -1.18 9.07
CA ARG A 157 -21.40 -1.55 8.38
C ARG A 157 -21.36 -0.96 6.98
N ARG A 158 -21.23 -1.83 5.97
CA ARG A 158 -21.23 -1.43 4.56
C ARG A 158 -22.52 -1.83 3.88
N ARG A 159 -23.09 -0.92 3.10
CA ARG A 159 -24.26 -1.13 2.25
C ARG A 159 -23.90 -0.72 0.82
N GLY A 160 -23.85 -1.70 -0.08
CA GLY A 160 -23.77 -1.43 -1.51
C GLY A 160 -25.16 -1.35 -2.13
N GLU A 161 -25.26 -0.68 -3.28
CA GLU A 161 -26.48 -0.70 -4.08
C GLU A 161 -26.80 -2.14 -4.53
N HIS A 162 -27.98 -2.66 -4.17
CA HIS A 162 -28.41 -4.05 -4.43
C HIS A 162 -27.52 -5.15 -3.82
N GLU A 163 -26.66 -4.82 -2.85
CA GLU A 163 -25.85 -5.79 -2.11
C GLU A 163 -26.43 -6.00 -0.69
N PRO A 164 -26.39 -7.23 -0.14
CA PRO A 164 -26.73 -7.44 1.26
C PRO A 164 -25.76 -6.62 2.14
N PRO A 165 -26.25 -6.05 3.26
CA PRO A 165 -25.38 -5.30 4.16
C PRO A 165 -24.31 -6.23 4.74
N ILE A 166 -23.06 -5.78 4.69
CA ILE A 166 -21.92 -6.47 5.28
C ILE A 166 -21.59 -5.80 6.60
N THR A 167 -21.46 -6.60 7.66
CA THR A 167 -20.96 -6.12 8.95
C THR A 167 -19.65 -6.81 9.28
N THR A 168 -18.59 -6.03 9.47
CA THR A 168 -17.29 -6.50 9.93
C THR A 168 -17.05 -5.98 11.33
N ARG A 169 -16.43 -6.80 12.19
CA ARG A 169 -16.05 -6.40 13.54
C ARG A 169 -14.58 -6.69 13.76
N VAL A 170 -13.87 -5.68 14.24
CA VAL A 170 -12.49 -5.79 14.69
C VAL A 170 -12.48 -5.64 16.21
N LYS A 171 -11.72 -6.51 16.88
CA LYS A 171 -11.51 -6.41 18.32
C LYS A 171 -10.05 -6.74 18.62
N LEU A 172 -9.41 -5.88 19.41
CA LEU A 172 -8.10 -6.10 19.97
C LEU A 172 -8.16 -7.29 20.93
N ILE A 173 -7.37 -8.32 20.62
CA ILE A 173 -7.29 -9.54 21.43
C ILE A 173 -6.13 -9.41 22.44
N GLU A 174 -4.99 -8.91 21.97
CA GLU A 174 -3.77 -8.79 22.75
C GLU A 174 -2.99 -7.55 22.31
N PHE A 175 -2.29 -6.94 23.27
CA PHE A 175 -1.38 -5.83 23.05
C PHE A 175 -0.15 -5.98 23.95
N SER A 176 1.02 -5.65 23.41
CA SER A 176 2.30 -5.72 24.13
C SER A 176 3.21 -4.57 23.70
N GLU A 177 3.84 -3.95 24.69
CA GLU A 177 4.88 -2.93 24.51
C GLU A 177 6.29 -3.52 24.73
N ALA A 178 6.41 -4.85 24.76
CA ALA A 178 7.70 -5.50 24.96
C ALA A 178 8.66 -5.13 23.82
N VAL A 179 9.89 -4.75 24.21
CA VAL A 179 10.95 -4.46 23.25
C VAL A 179 11.27 -5.74 22.49
N LEU A 180 11.08 -5.70 21.17
CA LEU A 180 11.44 -6.79 20.28
C LEU A 180 12.97 -6.88 20.12
N ASP A 181 13.48 -8.11 19.98
CA ASP A 181 14.90 -8.33 19.72
C ASP A 181 15.27 -7.74 18.36
N LYS A 182 16.37 -6.97 18.31
CA LYS A 182 16.86 -6.33 17.09
C LYS A 182 17.16 -7.32 15.98
N SER A 183 17.59 -8.53 16.33
CA SER A 183 17.92 -9.59 15.37
C SER A 183 16.72 -10.07 14.55
N LEU A 184 15.48 -9.82 15.00
CA LEU A 184 14.28 -10.09 14.22
C LEU A 184 14.19 -9.22 12.96
N PHE A 185 14.89 -8.09 12.93
CA PHE A 185 14.93 -7.16 11.81
C PHE A 185 16.20 -7.30 10.95
N ASP A 186 17.08 -8.25 11.28
CA ASP A 186 18.27 -8.56 10.51
C ASP A 186 17.99 -9.64 9.45
N VAL A 187 18.92 -9.78 8.50
CA VAL A 187 18.89 -10.89 7.55
C VAL A 187 19.08 -12.20 8.33
N PRO A 188 18.16 -13.17 8.23
CA PRO A 188 18.29 -14.41 8.97
C PRO A 188 19.55 -15.19 8.58
N ALA A 189 20.11 -15.94 9.53
CA ALA A 189 21.30 -16.73 9.29
C ALA A 189 21.12 -17.71 8.11
N GLY A 190 22.14 -17.80 7.25
CA GLY A 190 22.14 -18.70 6.09
C GLY A 190 21.48 -18.15 4.83
N TYR A 191 20.99 -16.91 4.85
CA TYR A 191 20.51 -16.22 3.66
C TYR A 191 21.67 -15.64 2.86
N ARG A 192 21.54 -15.62 1.53
CA ARG A 192 22.52 -15.05 0.60
C ARG A 192 21.90 -13.94 -0.24
N PRO A 193 22.68 -12.96 -0.72
CA PRO A 193 22.16 -11.96 -1.63
C PRO A 193 21.57 -12.61 -2.89
N ALA A 194 20.39 -12.15 -3.30
CA ALA A 194 19.80 -12.48 -4.58
C ALA A 194 20.55 -11.74 -5.71
N LEU A 195 20.40 -12.22 -6.94
CA LEU A 195 21.05 -11.66 -8.11
C LEU A 195 20.46 -10.27 -8.45
N PRO A 196 21.24 -9.17 -8.44
CA PRO A 196 20.75 -7.86 -8.84
C PRO A 196 20.41 -7.81 -10.34
N ARG A 197 19.31 -7.14 -10.68
CA ARG A 197 18.89 -6.82 -12.05
C ARG A 197 19.17 -5.35 -12.37
N LEU A 198 19.40 -5.05 -13.64
CA LEU A 198 19.68 -3.69 -14.13
C LEU A 198 18.60 -2.64 -13.79
N LEU A 199 17.34 -3.06 -13.59
CA LEU A 199 16.21 -2.19 -13.28
C LEU A 199 15.95 -2.03 -11.76
N GLY A 200 16.95 -2.29 -10.91
CA GLY A 200 16.86 -2.01 -9.46
C GLY A 200 16.05 -3.03 -8.64
N ARG A 201 15.80 -4.22 -9.20
CA ARG A 201 15.18 -5.35 -8.49
C ARG A 201 16.15 -6.53 -8.36
N PHE A 202 15.76 -7.50 -7.55
CA PHE A 202 16.52 -8.73 -7.33
C PHE A 202 15.80 -9.92 -7.97
N ASP A 203 16.55 -10.79 -8.65
CA ASP A 203 16.06 -12.11 -9.02
C ASP A 203 16.15 -13.03 -7.81
N MET A 204 15.03 -13.13 -7.11
CA MET A 204 14.86 -13.91 -5.89
C MET A 204 14.92 -15.43 -6.11
N THR A 205 15.23 -15.89 -7.33
CA THR A 205 15.43 -17.32 -7.65
C THR A 205 16.90 -17.69 -7.80
N LYS A 206 17.80 -16.71 -7.94
CA LYS A 206 19.23 -16.95 -8.20
C LYS A 206 20.11 -16.23 -7.18
N PRO A 207 21.13 -16.89 -6.62
CA PRO A 207 22.10 -16.22 -5.77
C PRO A 207 22.96 -15.27 -6.59
N ASP A 208 23.44 -14.23 -5.93
CA ASP A 208 24.41 -13.31 -6.49
C ASP A 208 25.78 -13.98 -6.64
N THR A 209 26.07 -14.47 -7.84
CA THR A 209 27.35 -15.08 -8.19
C THR A 209 27.88 -14.46 -9.48
N VAL A 210 29.19 -14.51 -9.70
CA VAL A 210 29.81 -13.98 -10.93
C VAL A 210 29.19 -14.60 -12.18
N ALA A 211 28.96 -15.91 -12.18
CA ALA A 211 28.33 -16.62 -13.29
C ALA A 211 26.89 -16.13 -13.54
N ASN A 212 26.09 -15.97 -12.49
CA ASN A 212 24.72 -15.48 -12.61
C ASN A 212 24.65 -14.02 -13.06
N ARG A 213 25.57 -13.17 -12.59
CA ARG A 213 25.69 -11.77 -13.05
C ARG A 213 25.99 -11.71 -14.54
N LEU A 214 27.01 -12.43 -15.01
CA LEU A 214 27.36 -12.45 -16.44
C LEU A 214 26.20 -12.95 -17.31
N ALA A 215 25.52 -14.02 -16.88
CA ALA A 215 24.34 -14.53 -17.57
C ALA A 215 23.18 -13.52 -17.60
N ALA A 216 22.91 -12.83 -16.48
CA ALA A 216 21.87 -11.80 -16.42
C ALA A 216 22.21 -10.58 -17.29
N TYR A 217 23.45 -10.08 -17.25
CA TYR A 217 23.90 -8.99 -18.11
C TYR A 217 23.74 -9.34 -19.59
N TRP A 218 24.11 -10.57 -19.98
CA TRP A 218 23.92 -11.02 -21.36
C TRP A 218 22.43 -11.08 -21.75
N GLN A 219 21.57 -11.57 -20.87
CA GLN A 219 20.12 -11.57 -21.09
C GLN A 219 19.56 -10.15 -21.23
N ASP A 220 19.96 -9.24 -20.35
CA ASP A 220 19.48 -7.86 -20.36
C ASP A 220 19.98 -7.11 -21.62
N VAL A 221 21.23 -7.32 -22.04
CA VAL A 221 21.80 -6.76 -23.28
C VAL A 221 21.11 -7.32 -24.53
N THR A 222 20.87 -8.63 -24.59
CA THR A 222 20.19 -9.25 -25.75
C THR A 222 18.71 -8.87 -25.84
N ALA A 223 18.04 -8.57 -24.73
CA ALA A 223 16.69 -8.02 -24.73
C ALA A 223 16.69 -6.59 -25.28
N LEU A 224 17.60 -5.74 -24.79
CA LEU A 224 17.72 -4.35 -25.22
C LEU A 224 18.07 -4.24 -26.72
N ALA A 225 18.96 -5.10 -27.21
CA ALA A 225 19.27 -5.19 -28.64
C ALA A 225 18.04 -5.60 -29.47
N ARG A 226 17.28 -6.61 -29.03
CA ARG A 226 16.04 -7.04 -29.73
C ARG A 226 14.99 -5.93 -29.79
N ASP A 227 14.85 -5.14 -28.74
CA ASP A 227 13.92 -4.03 -28.71
C ASP A 227 14.40 -2.84 -29.55
N PHE A 228 15.72 -2.63 -29.64
CA PHE A 228 16.32 -1.60 -30.49
C PHE A 228 16.20 -1.92 -31.99
N PHE A 229 16.33 -3.19 -32.39
CA PHE A 229 16.22 -3.64 -33.79
C PHE A 229 14.79 -4.01 -34.22
N ARG A 230 13.78 -3.70 -33.40
CA ARG A 230 12.34 -3.83 -33.75
C ARG A 230 11.70 -2.49 -34.19
N PHE A 231 12.52 -1.48 -34.49
CA PHE A 231 12.13 -0.25 -35.21
C PHE A 231 12.63 -0.27 -36.65
#